data_AF-H2CYI2-F1
#
_entry.id   AF-H2CYI2-F1
#
_cell.length_a   1.000
_cell.length_b   1.000
_cell.length_c   1.000
_cell.angle_alpha   90.00
_cell.angle_beta   90.00
_cell.angle_gamma   90.00
#
_symmetry.space_group_name_H-M   'P 1'
#
loop_
_entity.id
_entity.type
_entity.pdbx_description
1 polymer ?
#
loop_
_entity_poly.entity_id
_entity_poly.type
_entity_poly.pdbx_seq_one_letter_code
_entity_poly.pdbx_strand_id
1 'polypeptide(L)'
;MSMESPDHWLQTLPLDEPVVIDGETVFLRVKPEGAELGVYLAGQPTDSALADAMRVSFQSAREFEAGLGWEQDAGLVLSRWIAGASGWHDLAEPLEQILNQLALWRAAMSRTHSSQDKHAKRDEERFYKLLSQSGGMK
;
A
#
# COMPACT_ATOMS: atom_id res chain seq x y z
N MET A 1 5.99 29.64 24.59
CA MET A 1 6.14 28.21 24.23
C MET A 1 5.90 28.13 22.75
N SER A 2 6.97 28.04 21.95
CA SER A 2 6.85 27.99 20.50
C SER A 2 6.15 26.70 20.11
N MET A 3 5.03 26.81 19.41
CA MET A 3 4.44 25.70 18.67
C MET A 3 5.43 25.36 17.58
N GLU A 4 6.23 24.31 17.79
CA GLU A 4 7.00 23.70 16.71
C GLU A 4 6.00 23.33 15.61
N SER A 5 6.13 23.93 14.43
CA SER A 5 5.32 23.53 13.29
C SER A 5 5.48 22.02 13.12
N PRO A 6 4.38 21.26 12.92
CA PRO A 6 4.44 19.81 12.75
C PRO A 6 5.32 19.36 11.57
N ASP A 7 5.83 20.29 10.76
CA ASP A 7 6.72 20.04 9.62
C ASP A 7 8.21 20.12 9.97
N HIS A 8 8.57 20.59 11.17
CA HIS A 8 9.98 20.84 11.52
C HIS A 8 10.81 19.54 11.59
N TRP A 9 10.18 18.41 11.92
CA TRP A 9 10.87 17.11 11.95
C TRP A 9 11.20 16.57 10.56
N LEU A 10 10.41 16.91 9.53
CA LEU A 10 10.70 16.49 8.14
C LEU A 10 12.06 17.00 7.66
N GLN A 11 12.48 18.17 8.14
CA GLN A 11 13.79 18.76 7.81
C GLN A 11 14.98 17.95 8.35
N THR A 12 14.72 17.05 9.30
CA THR A 12 15.75 16.24 9.94
C THR A 12 15.90 14.84 9.33
N LEU A 13 15.04 14.50 8.36
CA LEU A 13 15.05 13.19 7.72
C LEU A 13 16.19 13.07 6.69
N PRO A 14 16.86 11.90 6.61
CA PRO A 14 17.89 11.64 5.62
C PRO A 14 17.32 11.57 4.21
N LEU A 15 18.08 12.03 3.21
CA LEU A 15 17.66 12.06 1.80
C LEU A 15 18.08 10.81 1.01
N ASP A 16 18.99 10.02 1.57
CA ASP A 16 19.70 8.93 0.91
C ASP A 16 19.29 7.54 1.40
N GLU A 17 18.40 7.46 2.39
CA GLU A 17 17.89 6.20 2.91
C GLU A 17 16.37 6.24 3.17
N PRO A 18 15.68 5.09 3.08
CA PRO A 18 14.29 4.98 3.49
C PRO A 18 14.12 5.22 5.00
N VAL A 19 13.00 5.84 5.37
CA VAL A 19 12.64 6.19 6.75
C VAL A 19 11.35 5.51 7.15
N VAL A 20 11.17 5.26 8.45
CA VAL A 20 9.91 4.71 8.97
C VAL A 20 9.03 5.84 9.49
N ILE A 21 7.85 6.00 8.90
CA ILE A 21 6.84 6.99 9.27
C ILE A 21 5.52 6.24 9.49
N ASP A 22 4.91 6.37 10.66
CA ASP A 22 3.69 5.65 11.05
C ASP A 22 3.74 4.12 10.86
N GLY A 23 4.93 3.54 11.00
CA GLY A 23 5.17 2.11 10.81
C GLY A 23 5.33 1.69 9.34
N GLU A 24 5.35 2.65 8.41
CA GLU A 24 5.52 2.45 6.97
C GLU A 24 6.92 2.86 6.53
N THR A 25 7.53 2.07 5.66
CA THR A 25 8.86 2.40 5.11
C THR A 25 8.68 3.31 3.89
N VAL A 26 8.94 4.60 4.08
CA VAL A 26 8.83 5.66 3.09
C VAL A 26 10.21 5.97 2.51
N PHE A 27 10.31 6.17 1.21
CA PHE A 27 11.54 6.60 0.55
C PHE A 27 11.35 7.92 -0.18
N LEU A 28 12.45 8.65 -0.32
CA LEU A 28 12.55 9.84 -1.15
C LEU A 28 13.75 9.71 -2.08
N ARG A 29 13.53 9.90 -3.38
CA ARG A 29 14.59 9.92 -4.39
C ARG A 29 14.59 11.28 -5.08
N VAL A 30 15.48 12.16 -4.63
CA VAL A 30 15.64 13.50 -5.20
C VAL A 30 16.36 13.41 -6.55
N LYS A 31 15.86 14.15 -7.53
CA LYS A 31 16.40 14.28 -8.89
C LYS A 31 16.40 15.77 -9.29
N PRO A 32 17.12 16.17 -10.37
CA PRO A 32 17.26 17.59 -10.71
C PRO A 32 15.95 18.37 -10.94
N GLU A 33 14.88 17.70 -11.36
CA GLU A 33 13.59 18.34 -11.72
C GLU A 33 12.48 18.13 -10.67
N GLY A 34 12.81 17.48 -9.54
CA GLY A 34 11.83 17.11 -8.53
C GLY A 34 12.24 15.86 -7.77
N ALA A 35 11.29 15.27 -7.04
CA ALA A 35 11.56 14.09 -6.24
C ALA A 35 10.49 13.01 -6.43
N GLU A 36 10.92 11.76 -6.37
CA GLU A 36 10.03 10.63 -6.25
C GLU A 36 9.84 10.30 -4.77
N LEU A 37 8.60 10.45 -4.30
CA LEU A 37 8.17 10.05 -2.97
C LEU A 37 7.43 8.72 -3.08
N GLY A 38 7.79 7.74 -2.26
CA GLY A 38 7.10 6.46 -2.29
C GLY A 38 7.12 5.70 -0.98
N VAL A 39 6.32 4.64 -0.92
CA VAL A 39 6.21 3.73 0.22
C VAL A 39 6.40 2.30 -0.27
N TYR A 40 7.20 1.54 0.46
CA TYR A 40 7.36 0.11 0.26
C TYR A 40 6.16 -0.65 0.83
N LEU A 41 5.50 -1.44 -0.02
CA LEU A 41 4.40 -2.30 0.43
C LEU A 41 5.01 -3.59 0.98
N ALA A 42 5.05 -3.71 2.31
CA ALA A 42 5.60 -4.89 2.95
C ALA A 42 4.78 -6.14 2.62
N GLY A 43 5.48 -7.22 2.26
CA GLY A 43 4.92 -8.54 2.00
C GLY A 43 4.76 -8.86 0.51
N GLN A 44 4.77 -10.16 0.18
CA GLN A 44 4.41 -10.59 -1.17
C GLN A 44 2.88 -10.65 -1.28
N PRO A 45 2.26 -9.77 -2.08
CA PRO A 45 0.82 -9.87 -2.34
C PRO A 45 0.54 -11.20 -3.03
N THR A 46 -0.60 -11.83 -2.73
CA THR A 46 -1.11 -12.91 -3.58
C THR A 46 -1.49 -12.35 -4.96
N ASP A 47 -1.52 -13.18 -5.99
CA ASP A 47 -1.95 -12.77 -7.34
C ASP A 47 -3.34 -12.11 -7.32
N SER A 48 -4.24 -12.58 -6.45
CA SER A 48 -5.57 -11.98 -6.25
C SER A 48 -5.50 -10.60 -5.62
N ALA A 49 -4.69 -10.43 -4.56
CA ALA A 49 -4.49 -9.14 -3.91
C ALA A 49 -3.80 -8.14 -4.85
N LEU A 50 -2.87 -8.61 -5.69
CA LEU A 50 -2.23 -7.79 -6.73
C LEU A 50 -3.23 -7.34 -7.79
N ALA A 51 -4.10 -8.22 -8.28
CA ALA A 51 -5.12 -7.86 -9.27
C ALA A 51 -6.11 -6.81 -8.73
N ASP A 52 -6.56 -6.99 -7.48
CA ASP A 52 -7.42 -6.01 -6.79
C ASP A 52 -6.67 -4.69 -6.56
N ALA A 53 -5.41 -4.77 -6.11
CA ALA A 53 -4.53 -3.62 -5.93
C ALA A 53 -4.36 -2.82 -7.23
N MET A 54 -4.13 -3.47 -8.37
CA MET A 54 -4.02 -2.80 -9.67
C MET A 54 -5.32 -2.09 -10.04
N ARG A 55 -6.48 -2.69 -9.76
CA ARG A 55 -7.79 -2.10 -10.04
C ARG A 55 -8.05 -0.85 -9.21
N VAL A 56 -7.75 -0.91 -7.91
CA VAL A 56 -7.89 0.24 -7.00
C VAL A 56 -6.88 1.33 -7.36
N SER A 57 -5.63 0.95 -7.62
CA SER A 57 -4.55 1.88 -7.98
C SER A 57 -4.86 2.63 -9.26
N PHE A 58 -5.46 1.99 -10.25
CA PHE A 58 -5.89 2.67 -11.49
C PHE A 58 -6.98 3.73 -11.23
N GLN A 59 -7.90 3.47 -10.29
CA GLN A 59 -8.93 4.43 -9.92
C GLN A 59 -8.37 5.58 -9.07
N SER A 60 -7.45 5.30 -8.15
CA SER A 60 -6.87 6.28 -7.23
C SER A 60 -5.70 7.07 -7.81
N ALA A 61 -4.99 6.55 -8.82
CA ALA A 61 -3.85 7.22 -9.44
C ALA A 61 -4.23 8.57 -10.07
N ARG A 62 -5.49 8.74 -10.48
CA ARG A 62 -6.00 10.02 -10.98
C ARG A 62 -6.29 11.05 -9.88
N GLU A 63 -6.55 10.58 -8.66
CA GLU A 63 -6.96 11.42 -7.54
C GLU A 63 -5.75 11.85 -6.68
N PHE A 64 -4.75 10.97 -6.55
CA PHE A 64 -3.59 11.17 -5.68
C PHE A 64 -2.26 11.32 -6.44
N GLU A 65 -2.28 11.21 -7.77
CA GLU A 65 -1.11 11.23 -8.65
C GLU A 65 -0.02 10.20 -8.29
N ALA A 66 -0.37 9.16 -7.52
CA ALA A 66 0.54 8.08 -7.17
C ALA A 66 0.19 6.77 -7.90
N GLY A 67 1.21 6.14 -8.45
CA GLY A 67 1.13 4.89 -9.19
C GLY A 67 1.64 3.69 -8.37
N LEU A 68 1.14 2.51 -8.70
CA LEU A 68 1.66 1.24 -8.21
C LEU A 68 2.79 0.77 -9.13
N GLY A 69 3.96 0.51 -8.57
CA GLY A 69 5.15 0.04 -9.26
C GLY A 69 5.69 -1.26 -8.67
N TRP A 70 6.69 -1.82 -9.35
CA TRP A 70 7.47 -2.98 -8.88
C TRP A 70 8.95 -2.63 -8.86
N GLU A 71 9.59 -2.85 -7.72
CA GLU A 71 11.03 -2.75 -7.53
C GLU A 71 11.62 -4.14 -7.28
N GLN A 72 12.74 -4.43 -7.95
CA GLN A 72 13.29 -5.78 -8.02
C GLN A 72 13.64 -6.39 -6.65
N ASP A 73 14.16 -5.58 -5.73
CA ASP A 73 14.60 -6.03 -4.41
C ASP A 73 13.59 -5.75 -3.28
N ALA A 74 12.66 -4.82 -3.52
CA ALA A 74 11.71 -4.34 -2.51
C ALA A 74 10.25 -4.75 -2.77
N GLY A 75 9.95 -5.29 -3.96
CA GLY A 75 8.62 -5.73 -4.35
C GLY A 75 7.71 -4.57 -4.75
N LEU A 76 6.45 -4.60 -4.31
CA LEU A 76 5.50 -3.56 -4.68
C LEU A 76 5.82 -2.23 -4.00
N VAL A 77 5.67 -1.16 -4.76
CA VAL A 77 5.81 0.22 -4.27
C VAL A 77 4.61 1.05 -4.68
N LEU A 78 4.19 1.95 -3.80
CA LEU A 78 3.32 3.07 -4.17
C LEU A 78 4.21 4.30 -4.27
N SER A 79 4.28 4.96 -5.42
CA SER A 79 5.11 6.16 -5.57
C SER A 79 4.46 7.24 -6.43
N ARG A 80 4.88 8.49 -6.20
CA ARG A 80 4.48 9.65 -6.98
C ARG A 80 5.66 10.57 -7.24
N TRP A 81 5.58 11.29 -8.35
CA TRP A 81 6.54 12.34 -8.70
C TRP A 81 6.05 13.69 -8.20
N ILE A 82 6.92 14.45 -7.54
CA ILE A 82 6.66 15.81 -7.07
C ILE A 82 7.60 16.77 -7.79
N ALA A 83 7.06 17.55 -8.72
CA ALA A 83 7.85 18.51 -9.49
C ALA A 83 8.41 19.61 -8.59
N GLY A 84 9.70 19.95 -8.78
CA GLY A 84 10.37 21.00 -8.03
C GLY A 84 10.69 20.69 -6.56
N ALA A 85 10.27 19.53 -6.03
CA ALA A 85 10.65 19.10 -4.69
C ALA A 85 12.15 18.80 -4.61
N SER A 86 12.80 19.36 -3.60
CA SER A 86 14.24 19.26 -3.36
C SER A 86 14.60 18.42 -2.14
N GLY A 87 13.62 18.15 -1.27
CA GLY A 87 13.79 17.31 -0.08
C GLY A 87 12.51 17.19 0.73
N TRP A 88 12.59 16.51 1.88
CA TRP A 88 11.47 16.23 2.77
C TRP A 88 10.66 17.44 3.23
N HIS A 89 11.30 18.61 3.33
CA HIS A 89 10.64 19.85 3.73
C HIS A 89 9.58 20.33 2.73
N ASP A 90 9.65 19.89 1.47
CA ASP A 90 8.66 20.19 0.43
C ASP A 90 7.48 19.19 0.42
N LEU A 91 7.52 18.17 1.29
CA LEU A 91 6.70 16.95 1.14
C LEU A 91 5.64 16.75 2.20
N ALA A 92 5.37 17.70 3.08
CA ALA A 92 4.38 17.53 4.16
C ALA A 92 3.02 17.06 3.62
N GLU A 93 2.45 17.79 2.66
CA GLU A 93 1.18 17.44 2.03
C GLU A 93 1.28 16.18 1.12
N PRO A 94 2.28 16.07 0.21
CA PRO A 94 2.48 14.85 -0.57
C PRO A 94 2.61 13.57 0.26
N LEU A 95 3.26 13.65 1.42
CA LEU A 95 3.44 12.56 2.36
C LEU A 95 2.12 12.15 3.00
N GLU A 96 1.34 13.11 3.48
CA GLU A 96 0.01 12.82 4.01
C GLU A 96 -0.88 12.14 2.95
N GLN A 97 -0.86 12.65 1.72
CA GLN A 97 -1.66 12.10 0.63
C GLN A 97 -1.27 10.65 0.29
N ILE A 98 0.03 10.33 0.21
CA ILE A 98 0.48 8.96 -0.11
C ILE A 98 0.18 7.98 1.03
N LEU A 99 0.28 8.42 2.29
CA LEU A 99 -0.09 7.59 3.45
C LEU A 99 -1.60 7.34 3.52
N ASN A 100 -2.43 8.34 3.19
CA ASN A 100 -3.87 8.17 3.08
C ASN A 100 -4.24 7.17 1.97
N GLN A 101 -3.58 7.25 0.80
CA GLN A 101 -3.78 6.29 -0.28
C GLN A 101 -3.36 4.87 0.13
N LEU A 102 -2.24 4.74 0.84
CA LEU A 102 -1.80 3.45 1.38
C LEU A 102 -2.82 2.84 2.35
N ALA A 103 -3.43 3.65 3.22
CA ALA A 103 -4.47 3.20 4.12
C ALA A 103 -5.70 2.67 3.36
N LEU A 104 -6.14 3.38 2.31
CA LEU A 104 -7.22 2.93 1.42
C LEU A 104 -6.88 1.61 0.74
N TRP A 105 -5.64 1.47 0.28
CA TRP A 105 -5.14 0.26 -0.36
C TRP A 105 -5.14 -0.94 0.59
N ARG A 106 -4.59 -0.78 1.80
CA ARG A 106 -4.61 -1.84 2.83
C ARG A 106 -6.03 -2.22 3.23
N ALA A 107 -6.94 -1.25 3.32
CA ALA A 107 -8.36 -1.49 3.60
C ALA A 107 -9.07 -2.24 2.46
N ALA A 108 -8.65 -2.06 1.21
CA ALA A 108 -9.17 -2.83 0.08
C ALA A 108 -8.69 -4.29 0.15
N MET A 109 -7.38 -4.51 0.34
CA MET A 109 -6.81 -5.87 0.39
C MET A 109 -7.28 -6.70 1.59
N SER A 110 -7.45 -6.08 2.76
CA SER A 110 -7.92 -6.77 3.97
C SER A 110 -9.33 -7.35 3.78
N ARG A 111 -10.16 -6.73 2.93
CA ARG A 111 -11.50 -7.26 2.60
C ARG A 111 -11.41 -8.53 1.76
N THR A 112 -10.46 -8.63 0.84
CA THR A 112 -10.30 -9.80 -0.04
C THR A 112 -9.89 -11.05 0.74
N HIS A 113 -8.96 -10.93 1.70
CA HIS A 113 -8.55 -12.06 2.56
C HIS A 113 -9.73 -12.63 3.38
N SER A 114 -10.55 -11.76 3.96
CA SER A 114 -11.69 -12.21 4.78
C SER A 114 -12.85 -12.84 3.99
N SER A 115 -12.95 -12.55 2.69
CA SER A 115 -14.03 -13.05 1.83
C SER A 115 -13.66 -14.38 1.16
N GLN A 116 -12.40 -14.55 0.74
CA GLN A 116 -11.93 -15.80 0.16
C GLN A 116 -11.90 -16.95 1.18
N ASP A 117 -11.46 -16.69 2.41
CA ASP A 117 -11.47 -17.72 3.47
C ASP A 117 -12.88 -18.19 3.84
N LYS A 118 -13.86 -17.27 3.86
CA LYS A 118 -15.25 -17.62 4.16
C LYS A 118 -15.91 -18.41 3.03
N HIS A 119 -15.58 -18.10 1.78
CA HIS A 119 -16.09 -18.85 0.63
C HIS A 119 -15.46 -20.25 0.54
N ALA A 120 -14.13 -20.35 0.67
CA ALA A 120 -13.43 -21.63 0.65
C ALA A 120 -13.92 -22.56 1.77
N LYS A 121 -14.08 -22.04 2.99
CA LYS A 121 -14.58 -22.82 4.13
C LYS A 121 -16.03 -23.28 3.95
N ARG A 122 -16.88 -22.44 3.34
CA ARG A 122 -18.29 -22.77 3.08
C ARG A 122 -18.46 -23.81 1.97
N ASP A 123 -17.60 -23.79 0.96
CA ASP A 123 -17.60 -24.78 -0.12
C ASP A 123 -17.02 -26.12 0.36
N GLU A 124 -15.99 -26.09 1.21
CA GLU A 124 -15.45 -27.28 1.89
C GLU A 124 -16.49 -27.93 2.83
N GLU A 125 -17.19 -27.12 3.65
CA GLU A 125 -18.30 -27.60 4.49
C GLU A 125 -19.44 -28.22 3.68
N ARG A 126 -19.75 -27.67 2.50
CA ARG A 126 -20.75 -28.25 1.57
C ARG A 126 -20.28 -29.56 0.96
N PHE A 127 -19.00 -29.65 0.58
CA PHE A 127 -18.41 -30.86 0.02
C PHE A 127 -18.41 -32.01 1.02
N TYR A 128 -17.99 -31.78 2.26
CA TYR A 128 -18.07 -32.80 3.33
C TYR A 128 -19.51 -33.19 3.67
N LYS A 129 -20.45 -32.24 3.62
CA LYS A 129 -21.87 -32.53 3.82
C LYS A 129 -22.43 -33.46 2.74
N LEU A 130 -22.08 -33.23 1.47
CA LEU A 130 -22.47 -34.11 0.35
C LEU A 130 -21.84 -35.51 0.46
N LEU A 131 -20.57 -35.60 0.85
CA LEU A 131 -19.91 -36.89 1.07
C LEU A 131 -20.55 -37.67 2.23
N SER A 132 -20.93 -36.99 3.32
CA SER A 132 -21.58 -37.62 4.47
C SER A 132 -23.01 -38.10 4.19
N GLN A 133 -23.71 -37.49 3.22
CA GLN A 133 -25.08 -37.85 2.86
C GLN A 133 -25.14 -39.00 1.84
N SER A 134 -24.10 -39.17 1.00
CA SER A 134 -24.03 -40.27 0.03
C SER A 134 -23.51 -41.60 0.62
N GLY A 135 -23.04 -41.62 1.87
CA GLY A 135 -22.57 -42.83 2.57
C GLY A 135 -23.65 -43.63 3.31
N GLY A 136 -24.91 -43.18 3.29
CA GLY A 136 -26.03 -43.75 4.03
C GLY A 136 -27.05 -44.49 3.18
N MET A 137 -26.60 -45.42 2.32
CA MET A 137 -27.48 -46.45 1.76
C MET A 137 -26.90 -47.83 2.08
N LYS A 138 -27.32 -48.37 3.22
CA LYS A 138 -27.41 -49.81 3.46
C LYS A 138 -28.84 -50.12 3.85
#